data_AF-E4ZV04-F1
#
_entry.id   AF-E4ZV04-F1
#
_cell.length_a   1.000
_cell.length_b   1.000
_cell.length_c   1.000
_cell.angle_alpha   90.00
_cell.angle_beta   90.00
_cell.angle_gamma   90.00
#
_symmetry.space_group_name_H-M   'P 1'
#
loop_
_entity.id
_entity.type
_entity.pdbx_description
1 polymer ?
#
loop_
_entity_poly.entity_id
_entity_poly.type
_entity_poly.pdbx_seq_one_letter_code
_entity_poly.pdbx_strand_id
1 'polypeptide(L)'
;MSPISDRTQIHQETKAKGDNDPLDVCEIGELVAKPGEVIQVKVLGVMALLDEGETDWKIMVINVNDPLAPKLNDVEDVERHLPGLLRATNEWFRIYKIPDGKPENQFAFSGECKNKKYAMDIVRECAEAWEKLATGKTPKEDLSLVNTTVSHSTERTDPKSLNIPPGENKAPAPIDPSIDKWFYISGAPTS
;
A
#
# COMPACT_ATOMS: atom_id res chain seq x y z
N MET A 1 -11.37 0.59 -7.74
CA MET A 1 -11.27 -0.84 -7.38
C MET A 1 -9.93 -0.98 -6.69
N SER A 2 -9.89 -1.63 -5.51
CA SER A 2 -8.66 -1.78 -4.75
C SER A 2 -8.15 -3.22 -4.95
N PRO A 3 -7.02 -3.44 -5.64
CA PRO A 3 -6.40 -4.76 -5.82
C PRO A 3 -6.09 -5.40 -4.45
N ILE A 4 -6.15 -6.73 -4.30
CA ILE A 4 -5.86 -7.44 -3.03
C ILE A 4 -4.63 -8.34 -3.13
N SER A 5 -3.81 -8.40 -2.08
CA SER A 5 -2.68 -9.34 -1.97
C SER A 5 -3.17 -10.71 -1.49
N ASP A 6 -3.07 -11.75 -2.32
CA ASP A 6 -3.70 -13.05 -2.08
C ASP A 6 -2.91 -13.94 -1.09
N ARG A 7 -3.50 -14.29 0.06
CA ARG A 7 -2.91 -15.22 1.06
C ARG A 7 -2.77 -16.67 0.56
N THR A 8 -3.46 -17.05 -0.50
CA THR A 8 -3.39 -18.40 -1.09
C THR A 8 -2.21 -18.57 -2.03
N GLN A 9 -1.63 -17.46 -2.51
CA GLN A 9 -0.51 -17.45 -3.43
C GLN A 9 0.80 -17.14 -2.68
N ILE A 10 1.82 -17.97 -2.92
CA ILE A 10 3.18 -17.66 -2.50
C ILE A 10 3.84 -16.85 -3.63
N HIS A 11 4.23 -15.62 -3.33
CA HIS A 11 4.99 -14.80 -4.28
C HIS A 11 6.41 -15.35 -4.40
N GLN A 12 6.89 -15.55 -5.63
CA GLN A 12 8.19 -16.19 -5.85
C GLN A 12 9.35 -15.32 -5.39
N GLU A 13 9.14 -14.02 -5.35
CA GLU A 13 10.11 -12.98 -5.05
C GLU A 13 10.45 -12.94 -3.57
N THR A 14 9.41 -12.98 -2.74
CA THR A 14 9.50 -12.88 -1.29
C THR A 14 9.51 -14.25 -0.60
N LYS A 15 9.07 -15.30 -1.32
CA LYS A 15 8.82 -16.65 -0.76
C LYS A 15 7.78 -16.64 0.38
N ALA A 16 6.94 -15.62 0.41
CA ALA A 16 5.89 -15.40 1.40
C ALA A 16 4.52 -15.33 0.72
N LYS A 17 3.46 -15.49 1.52
CA LYS A 17 2.07 -15.28 1.09
C LYS A 17 1.75 -13.79 1.07
N GLY A 18 0.69 -13.37 0.37
CA GLY A 18 0.14 -12.01 0.53
C GLY A 18 -0.40 -11.77 1.95
N ASP A 19 -0.63 -10.50 2.30
CA ASP A 19 -1.15 -10.07 3.61
C ASP A 19 -2.69 -10.07 3.71
N ASN A 20 -3.42 -10.34 2.62
CA ASN A 20 -4.90 -10.28 2.51
C ASN A 20 -5.50 -8.88 2.65
N ASP A 21 -4.67 -7.85 2.49
CA ASP A 21 -5.12 -6.47 2.43
C ASP A 21 -5.10 -5.95 0.98
N PRO A 22 -5.81 -4.85 0.71
CA PRO A 22 -5.63 -4.12 -0.52
C PRO A 22 -4.17 -3.68 -0.71
N LEU A 23 -3.67 -3.65 -1.94
CA LEU A 23 -2.32 -3.19 -2.24
C LEU A 23 -2.03 -1.82 -1.63
N ASP A 24 -0.92 -1.73 -0.92
CA ASP A 24 -0.45 -0.49 -0.31
C ASP A 24 0.23 0.44 -1.32
N VAL A 25 0.02 1.74 -1.10
CA VAL A 25 0.44 2.79 -2.04
C VAL A 25 1.12 3.92 -1.29
N CYS A 26 2.30 4.32 -1.75
CA CYS A 26 3.02 5.51 -1.32
C CYS A 26 2.89 6.60 -2.39
N GLU A 27 2.07 7.61 -2.11
CA GLU A 27 1.95 8.82 -2.93
C GLU A 27 3.09 9.79 -2.58
N ILE A 28 3.82 10.28 -3.59
CA ILE A 28 5.05 11.08 -3.42
C ILE A 28 4.93 12.53 -3.92
N GLY A 29 3.70 13.01 -4.11
CA GLY A 29 3.42 14.39 -4.52
C GLY A 29 3.67 15.39 -3.39
N GLU A 30 3.65 16.67 -3.74
CA GLU A 30 3.91 17.75 -2.78
C GLU A 30 2.73 18.01 -1.81
N LEU A 31 1.53 17.59 -2.19
CA LEU A 31 0.30 17.86 -1.43
C LEU A 31 0.01 16.75 -0.42
N VAL A 32 -0.25 17.14 0.83
CA VAL A 32 -0.70 16.21 1.87
C VAL A 32 -2.18 15.86 1.64
N ALA A 33 -2.43 14.61 1.23
CA ALA A 33 -3.78 14.08 1.03
C ALA A 33 -4.57 13.96 2.34
N LYS A 34 -5.90 13.96 2.23
CA LYS A 34 -6.80 13.79 3.39
C LYS A 34 -7.30 12.35 3.51
N PRO A 35 -7.53 11.83 4.73
CA PRO A 35 -8.17 10.53 4.91
C PRO A 35 -9.52 10.46 4.18
N GLY A 36 -9.72 9.41 3.37
CA GLY A 36 -10.92 9.20 2.55
C GLY A 36 -10.91 9.87 1.18
N GLU A 37 -9.86 10.61 0.82
CA GLU A 37 -9.72 11.21 -0.51
C GLU A 37 -9.45 10.16 -1.59
N VAL A 38 -10.07 10.34 -2.76
CA VAL A 38 -9.87 9.48 -3.94
C VAL A 38 -9.18 10.29 -5.03
N ILE A 39 -7.86 10.10 -5.15
CA ILE A 39 -7.02 10.81 -6.11
C ILE A 39 -6.65 9.92 -7.30
N GLN A 40 -6.44 10.55 -8.46
CA GLN A 40 -5.91 9.85 -9.63
C GLN A 40 -4.39 9.90 -9.59
N VAL A 41 -3.76 8.75 -9.72
CA VAL A 41 -2.31 8.60 -9.57
C VAL A 41 -1.70 7.87 -10.76
N LYS A 42 -0.41 8.10 -10.98
CA LYS A 42 0.42 7.39 -11.94
C LYS A 42 1.40 6.48 -11.19
N VAL A 43 1.43 5.21 -11.55
CA VAL A 43 2.39 4.22 -11.02
C VAL A 43 3.78 4.47 -11.58
N LEU A 44 4.77 4.45 -10.69
CA LEU A 44 6.19 4.70 -10.98
C LEU A 44 7.07 3.47 -10.67
N GLY A 45 6.73 2.70 -9.64
CA GLY A 45 7.53 1.56 -9.22
C GLY A 45 6.90 0.79 -8.05
N VAL A 46 7.63 -0.18 -7.51
CA VAL A 46 7.18 -0.99 -6.37
C VAL A 46 8.36 -1.46 -5.51
N MET A 47 8.19 -1.47 -4.19
CA MET A 47 9.09 -2.14 -3.25
C MET A 47 8.45 -3.41 -2.68
N ALA A 48 9.26 -4.44 -2.48
CA ALA A 48 8.84 -5.75 -1.98
C ALA A 48 9.17 -5.89 -0.49
N LEU A 49 8.31 -5.39 0.40
CA LEU A 49 8.49 -5.53 1.85
C LEU A 49 8.10 -6.94 2.28
N LEU A 50 8.90 -7.51 3.17
CA LEU A 50 8.57 -8.68 3.97
C LEU A 50 8.17 -8.19 5.36
N ASP A 51 6.87 -8.07 5.59
CA ASP A 51 6.33 -7.58 6.85
C ASP A 51 5.89 -8.75 7.73
N GLU A 52 6.61 -8.99 8.83
CA GLU A 52 6.35 -10.11 9.75
C GLU A 52 6.18 -11.49 9.07
N GLY A 53 6.82 -11.68 7.91
CA GLY A 53 6.80 -12.93 7.13
C GLY A 53 5.72 -12.99 6.03
N GLU A 54 4.97 -11.91 5.82
CA GLU A 54 4.01 -11.73 4.73
C GLU A 54 4.57 -10.80 3.64
N THR A 55 4.08 -10.96 2.41
CA THR A 55 4.42 -10.12 1.27
C THR A 55 3.55 -8.89 1.28
N ASP A 56 4.21 -7.76 1.45
CA ASP A 56 3.58 -6.46 1.58
C ASP A 56 4.16 -5.52 0.50
N TRP A 57 3.44 -5.42 -0.61
CA TRP A 57 3.90 -4.64 -1.76
C TRP A 57 3.61 -3.15 -1.55
N LYS A 58 4.65 -2.31 -1.63
CA LYS A 58 4.50 -0.84 -1.54
C LYS A 58 4.61 -0.22 -2.94
N ILE A 59 3.48 0.12 -3.55
CA ILE A 59 3.45 0.74 -4.89
C ILE A 59 3.81 2.23 -4.77
N MET A 60 4.82 2.66 -5.52
CA MET A 60 5.21 4.07 -5.61
C MET A 60 4.38 4.76 -6.69
N VAL A 61 3.67 5.83 -6.31
CA VAL A 61 2.80 6.58 -7.23
C VAL A 61 2.92 8.07 -7.04
N ILE A 62 2.50 8.83 -8.04
CA ILE A 62 2.37 10.29 -7.94
C ILE A 62 0.99 10.73 -8.42
N ASN A 63 0.37 11.69 -7.74
CA ASN A 63 -0.85 12.36 -8.18
C ASN A 63 -0.67 12.91 -9.60
N VAL A 64 -1.59 12.63 -10.52
CA VAL A 64 -1.50 13.07 -11.92
C VAL A 64 -1.52 14.60 -12.08
N ASN A 65 -2.02 15.31 -11.07
CA ASN A 65 -2.08 16.77 -11.05
C ASN A 65 -0.86 17.42 -10.37
N ASP A 66 0.07 16.63 -9.85
CA ASP A 66 1.29 17.16 -9.23
C ASP A 66 2.18 17.86 -10.29
N PRO A 67 2.81 19.01 -9.97
CA PRO A 67 3.70 19.71 -10.91
C PRO A 67 4.88 18.86 -11.44
N LEU A 68 5.35 17.87 -10.68
CA LEU A 68 6.40 16.93 -11.09
C LEU A 68 5.85 15.71 -11.84
N ALA A 69 4.53 15.45 -11.82
CA ALA A 69 3.96 14.29 -12.49
C ALA A 69 4.39 14.16 -13.96
N PRO A 70 4.45 15.22 -14.80
CA PRO A 70 4.92 15.08 -16.19
C PRO A 70 6.37 14.59 -16.32
N LYS A 71 7.20 14.83 -15.30
CA LYS A 71 8.63 14.49 -15.28
C LYS A 71 8.92 13.10 -14.70
N LEU A 72 8.02 12.56 -13.87
CA LEU A 72 8.17 11.23 -13.27
C LEU A 72 7.40 10.20 -14.08
N ASN A 73 8.06 9.35 -14.87
CA ASN A 73 7.37 8.34 -15.70
C ASN A 73 7.80 6.90 -15.40
N ASP A 74 8.94 6.72 -14.76
CA ASP A 74 9.44 5.46 -14.23
C ASP A 74 10.24 5.69 -12.93
N VAL A 75 10.67 4.63 -12.25
CA VAL A 75 11.34 4.70 -10.95
C VAL A 75 12.64 5.50 -10.98
N GLU A 76 13.38 5.48 -12.09
CA GLU A 76 14.65 6.20 -12.23
C GLU A 76 14.46 7.72 -12.21
N ASP A 77 13.29 8.22 -12.65
CA ASP A 77 12.98 9.63 -12.58
C ASP A 77 12.76 10.10 -11.14
N VAL A 78 12.31 9.20 -10.25
CA VAL A 78 12.16 9.49 -8.81
C VAL A 78 13.51 9.84 -8.22
N GLU A 79 14.53 9.01 -8.41
CA GLU A 79 15.86 9.29 -7.87
C GLU A 79 16.50 10.54 -8.52
N ARG A 80 16.19 10.81 -9.79
CA ARG A 80 16.69 12.01 -10.50
C ARG A 80 16.10 13.31 -9.94
N HIS A 81 14.81 13.32 -9.62
CA HIS A 81 14.10 14.55 -9.22
C HIS A 81 13.90 14.68 -7.72
N LEU A 82 13.91 13.56 -6.99
CA LEU A 82 13.70 13.42 -5.55
C LEU A 82 14.82 12.55 -4.95
N PRO A 83 16.09 12.99 -5.05
CA PRO A 83 17.25 12.16 -4.69
C PRO A 83 17.20 11.75 -3.21
N GLY A 84 17.42 10.46 -2.96
CA GLY A 84 17.39 9.87 -1.62
C GLY A 84 16.01 9.51 -1.09
N LEU A 85 14.91 9.85 -1.78
CA LEU A 85 13.55 9.49 -1.35
C LEU A 85 13.38 7.98 -1.25
N LEU A 86 13.78 7.22 -2.29
CA LEU A 86 13.64 5.76 -2.30
C LEU A 86 14.45 5.10 -1.16
N ARG A 87 15.65 5.62 -0.87
CA ARG A 87 16.46 5.15 0.26
C ARG A 87 15.79 5.44 1.60
N ALA A 88 15.23 6.64 1.78
CA ALA A 88 14.51 7.01 2.99
C ALA A 88 13.23 6.18 3.16
N THR A 89 12.49 5.90 2.09
CA THR A 89 11.30 5.03 2.11
C THR A 89 11.67 3.60 2.52
N ASN A 90 12.74 3.04 1.96
CA ASN A 90 13.26 1.73 2.37
C ASN A 90 13.59 1.71 3.87
N GLU A 91 14.36 2.70 4.34
CA GLU A 91 14.75 2.81 5.74
C GLU A 91 13.54 2.96 6.67
N TRP A 92 12.54 3.76 6.28
CA TRP A 92 11.32 3.97 7.06
C TRP A 92 10.58 2.65 7.30
N PHE A 93 10.26 1.90 6.24
CA PHE A 93 9.56 0.61 6.37
C PHE A 93 10.38 -0.47 7.07
N ARG A 94 11.71 -0.37 7.02
CA ARG A 94 12.62 -1.26 7.71
C ARG A 94 12.53 -1.08 9.24
N ILE A 95 12.42 0.16 9.72
CA ILE A 95 12.58 0.47 11.16
C ILE A 95 11.30 0.91 11.88
N TYR A 96 10.20 1.23 11.19
CA TYR A 96 9.05 1.92 11.81
C TYR A 96 8.40 1.16 12.98
N LYS A 97 8.51 -0.17 13.04
CA LYS A 97 7.95 -1.00 14.13
C LYS A 97 8.94 -1.32 15.26
N ILE A 98 10.21 -0.92 15.13
CA ILE A 98 11.21 -1.11 16.19
C ILE A 98 10.82 -0.38 17.51
N PRO A 99 10.28 0.85 17.49
CA PRO A 99 9.75 1.51 18.69
C PRO A 99 8.66 0.69 19.41
N ASP A 100 7.90 -0.11 18.66
CA ASP A 100 6.83 -0.98 19.18
C ASP A 100 7.36 -2.35 19.66
N GLY A 101 8.69 -2.54 19.68
CA GLY A 101 9.34 -3.77 20.12
C GLY A 101 9.34 -4.89 19.08
N LYS A 102 8.99 -4.60 17.82
CA LYS A 102 9.06 -5.56 16.71
C LYS A 102 10.47 -5.61 16.12
N PRO A 103 10.86 -6.74 15.50
CA PRO A 103 12.10 -6.81 14.75
C PRO A 103 12.09 -5.88 13.54
N GLU A 104 13.27 -5.67 12.98
CA GLU A 104 13.44 -4.96 11.72
C GLU A 104 12.79 -5.73 10.56
N ASN A 105 12.09 -5.02 9.68
CA ASN A 105 11.52 -5.61 8.47
C ASN A 105 12.58 -5.84 7.40
N GLN A 106 12.30 -6.77 6.50
CA GLN A 106 13.22 -7.12 5.40
C GLN A 106 12.61 -6.76 4.06
N PHE A 107 13.45 -6.68 3.03
CA PHE A 107 13.00 -6.51 1.65
C PHE A 107 13.51 -7.63 0.78
N ALA A 108 12.70 -8.07 -0.19
CA ALA A 108 13.23 -8.80 -1.33
C ALA A 108 14.07 -7.88 -2.23
N PHE A 109 14.78 -8.46 -3.19
CA PHE A 109 15.64 -7.72 -4.14
C PHE A 109 16.67 -6.79 -3.48
N SER A 110 17.09 -7.10 -2.26
CA SER A 110 18.00 -6.24 -1.47
C SER A 110 17.48 -4.81 -1.29
N GLY A 111 16.15 -4.61 -1.28
CA GLY A 111 15.53 -3.30 -1.10
C GLY A 111 15.37 -2.47 -2.38
N GLU A 112 15.69 -3.04 -3.55
CA GLU A 112 15.51 -2.36 -4.85
C GLU A 112 14.04 -2.01 -5.10
N CYS A 113 13.76 -0.76 -5.49
CA CYS A 113 12.47 -0.38 -6.02
C CYS A 113 12.39 -0.78 -7.50
N LYS A 114 11.55 -1.76 -7.84
CA LYS A 114 11.37 -2.22 -9.22
C LYS A 114 10.60 -1.19 -10.02
N ASN A 115 10.86 -1.15 -11.32
CA ASN A 115 10.31 -0.19 -12.25
C ASN A 115 8.79 -0.29 -12.42
N LYS A 116 8.22 0.69 -13.11
CA LYS A 116 6.79 0.80 -13.41
C LYS A 116 6.23 -0.44 -14.08
N LYS A 117 6.96 -1.04 -15.03
CA LYS A 117 6.48 -2.24 -15.73
C LYS A 117 6.22 -3.36 -14.73
N TYR A 118 7.19 -3.61 -13.84
CA TYR A 118 7.06 -4.63 -12.82
C TYR A 118 5.91 -4.32 -11.85
N ALA A 119 5.82 -3.06 -11.39
CA ALA A 119 4.73 -2.61 -10.52
C ALA A 119 3.34 -2.82 -11.15
N MET A 120 3.18 -2.55 -12.44
CA MET A 120 1.92 -2.76 -13.15
C MET A 120 1.53 -4.24 -13.29
N ASP A 121 2.52 -5.13 -13.34
CA ASP A 121 2.27 -6.58 -13.36
C ASP A 121 1.75 -7.04 -11.98
N ILE A 122 2.33 -6.55 -10.87
CA ILE A 122 1.83 -6.80 -9.50
C ILE A 122 0.40 -6.22 -9.31
N VAL A 123 0.16 -4.98 -9.75
CA VAL A 123 -1.18 -4.36 -9.67
C VAL A 123 -2.21 -5.19 -10.42
N ARG A 124 -1.86 -5.75 -11.58
CA ARG A 124 -2.76 -6.60 -12.37
C ARG A 124 -3.05 -7.92 -11.64
N GLU A 125 -2.02 -8.57 -11.12
CA GLU A 125 -2.15 -9.82 -10.34
C GLU A 125 -3.10 -9.64 -9.15
N CYS A 126 -2.91 -8.59 -8.35
CA CYS A 126 -3.77 -8.29 -7.20
C CYS A 126 -5.19 -7.89 -7.62
N ALA A 127 -5.36 -7.27 -8.79
CA ALA A 127 -6.69 -6.93 -9.30
C ALA A 127 -7.46 -8.19 -9.73
N GLU A 128 -6.77 -9.15 -10.38
CA GLU A 128 -7.34 -10.45 -10.71
C GLU A 128 -7.68 -11.27 -9.46
N ALA A 129 -6.85 -11.21 -8.42
CA ALA A 129 -7.14 -11.83 -7.12
C ALA A 129 -8.40 -11.24 -6.49
N TRP A 130 -8.54 -9.91 -6.51
CA TRP A 130 -9.73 -9.24 -6.00
C TRP A 130 -10.98 -9.62 -6.79
N GLU A 131 -10.88 -9.75 -8.12
CA GLU A 131 -12.03 -10.15 -8.94
C GLU A 131 -12.49 -11.58 -8.61
N LYS A 132 -11.55 -12.51 -8.40
CA LYS A 132 -11.86 -13.88 -7.94
C LYS A 132 -12.53 -13.85 -6.57
N LEU A 133 -12.02 -13.05 -5.63
CA LEU A 133 -12.60 -12.87 -4.30
C LEU A 133 -14.02 -12.30 -4.38
N ALA A 134 -14.20 -11.16 -5.06
CA ALA A 134 -15.48 -10.45 -5.17
C ALA A 134 -16.57 -11.28 -5.85
N THR A 135 -16.19 -12.19 -6.77
CA THR A 135 -17.11 -13.10 -7.47
C THR A 135 -17.28 -14.46 -6.76
N GLY A 136 -16.69 -14.64 -5.56
CA GLY A 136 -16.83 -15.85 -4.75
C GLY A 136 -16.06 -17.07 -5.28
N LYS A 137 -15.10 -16.87 -6.19
CA LYS A 137 -14.20 -17.93 -6.69
C LYS A 137 -13.09 -18.26 -5.69
N THR A 138 -12.78 -17.33 -4.78
CA THR A 138 -11.86 -17.51 -3.66
C THR A 138 -12.65 -17.34 -2.34
N PRO A 139 -12.36 -18.13 -1.29
CA PRO A 139 -12.97 -17.93 0.02
C PRO A 139 -12.68 -16.52 0.54
N LYS A 140 -13.70 -15.87 1.10
CA LYS A 140 -13.58 -14.52 1.66
C LYS A 140 -13.00 -14.46 3.07
N GLU A 141 -12.89 -15.62 3.73
CA GLU A 141 -12.54 -15.74 5.14
C GLU A 141 -13.42 -14.80 5.99
N ASP A 142 -12.81 -13.87 6.72
CA ASP A 142 -13.50 -12.92 7.60
C ASP A 142 -13.87 -11.59 6.90
N LEU A 143 -13.57 -11.45 5.60
CA LEU A 143 -13.86 -10.23 4.85
C LEU A 143 -15.37 -10.06 4.58
N SER A 144 -15.84 -8.82 4.69
CA SER A 144 -17.14 -8.41 4.17
C SER A 144 -17.01 -8.03 2.70
N LEU A 145 -17.73 -8.72 1.81
CA LEU A 145 -17.73 -8.43 0.37
C LEU A 145 -18.96 -7.61 -0.07
N VAL A 146 -19.73 -7.09 0.89
CA VAL A 146 -20.91 -6.26 0.63
C VAL A 146 -20.53 -5.06 -0.21
N ASN A 147 -21.16 -4.93 -1.38
CA ASN A 147 -20.92 -3.83 -2.31
C ASN A 147 -22.20 -3.48 -3.07
N THR A 148 -22.22 -2.34 -3.75
CA THR A 148 -23.42 -1.86 -4.47
C THR A 148 -23.27 -1.84 -6.00
N THR A 149 -22.03 -1.86 -6.49
CA THR A 149 -21.70 -1.56 -7.90
C THR A 149 -21.06 -2.73 -8.66
N VAL A 150 -20.61 -3.79 -7.99
CA VAL A 150 -19.93 -4.92 -8.66
C VAL A 150 -20.98 -5.90 -9.17
N SER A 151 -21.35 -5.78 -10.45
CA SER A 151 -22.48 -6.51 -11.06
C SER A 151 -22.45 -8.03 -10.85
N HIS A 152 -21.26 -8.63 -10.81
CA HIS A 152 -21.07 -10.08 -10.69
C HIS A 152 -20.70 -10.54 -9.28
N SER A 153 -20.79 -9.66 -8.29
CA SER A 153 -20.47 -10.04 -6.91
C SER A 153 -21.62 -10.81 -6.26
N THR A 154 -21.25 -11.84 -5.49
CA THR A 154 -22.19 -12.67 -4.72
C THR A 154 -22.84 -11.93 -3.56
N GLU A 155 -22.21 -10.87 -3.05
CA GLU A 155 -22.69 -10.05 -1.92
C GLU A 155 -23.13 -8.64 -2.37
N ARG A 156 -23.47 -8.48 -3.65
CA ARG A 156 -24.03 -7.22 -4.14
C ARG A 156 -25.37 -6.94 -3.46
N THR A 157 -25.51 -5.76 -2.86
CA THR A 157 -26.72 -5.30 -2.18
C THR A 157 -27.27 -4.01 -2.78
N ASP A 158 -28.56 -3.75 -2.55
CA ASP A 158 -29.20 -2.48 -2.89
C ASP A 158 -28.69 -1.38 -1.94
N PRO A 159 -28.15 -0.25 -2.43
CA PRO A 159 -27.80 0.90 -1.61
C PRO A 159 -28.88 1.32 -0.60
N LYS A 160 -30.17 1.18 -0.94
CA LYS A 160 -31.29 1.56 -0.07
C LYS A 160 -31.45 0.67 1.16
N SER A 161 -30.86 -0.52 1.15
CA SER A 161 -30.86 -1.44 2.28
C SER A 161 -29.78 -1.12 3.31
N LEU A 162 -28.80 -0.29 2.94
CA LEU A 162 -27.68 0.07 3.81
C LEU A 162 -28.11 1.10 4.85
N ASN A 163 -27.94 0.75 6.13
CA ASN A 163 -28.19 1.65 7.24
C ASN A 163 -26.88 2.33 7.69
N ILE A 164 -26.31 3.18 6.83
CA ILE A 164 -25.10 3.95 7.16
C ILE A 164 -25.51 5.24 7.88
N PRO A 165 -25.05 5.46 9.13
CA PRO A 165 -25.38 6.68 9.85
C PRO A 165 -24.78 7.92 9.17
N PRO A 166 -25.42 9.10 9.30
CA PRO A 166 -24.86 10.35 8.81
C PRO A 166 -23.55 10.69 9.53
N GLY A 167 -22.61 11.31 8.81
CA GLY A 167 -21.34 11.74 9.38
C GLY A 167 -21.53 12.80 10.47
N GLU A 168 -20.84 12.63 11.60
CA GLU A 168 -21.00 13.51 12.77
C GLU A 168 -20.12 14.77 12.72
N ASN A 169 -19.11 14.82 11.82
CA ASN A 169 -18.21 15.97 11.61
C ASN A 169 -17.66 16.61 12.90
N LYS A 170 -17.32 15.79 13.89
CA LYS A 170 -16.73 16.25 15.15
C LYS A 170 -15.31 16.76 14.94
N ALA A 171 -14.88 17.70 15.78
CA ALA A 171 -13.49 18.12 15.83
C ALA A 171 -12.58 16.94 16.22
N PRO A 172 -11.32 16.89 15.71
CA PRO A 172 -10.36 15.88 16.13
C PRO A 172 -10.18 15.86 17.65
N ALA A 173 -10.09 14.67 18.23
CA ALA A 173 -9.74 14.52 19.63
C ALA A 173 -8.28 14.97 19.87
N PRO A 174 -7.92 15.37 21.10
CA PRO A 174 -6.53 15.64 21.46
C PRO A 174 -5.65 14.42 21.17
N ILE A 175 -4.44 14.67 20.67
CA ILE A 175 -3.43 13.63 20.44
C ILE A 175 -2.60 13.49 21.72
N ASP A 176 -2.26 12.25 22.08
CA ASP A 176 -1.39 11.99 23.22
C ASP A 176 0.02 12.57 22.96
N PRO A 177 0.59 13.37 23.88
CA PRO A 177 1.91 13.98 23.69
C PRO A 177 3.07 12.98 23.49
N SER A 178 2.88 11.70 23.85
CA SER A 178 3.88 10.66 23.58
C SER A 178 4.13 10.45 22.08
N ILE A 179 3.21 10.85 21.21
CA ILE A 179 3.38 10.82 19.75
C ILE A 179 4.46 11.81 19.26
N ASP A 180 4.75 12.86 20.02
CA ASP A 180 5.81 13.83 19.69
C ASP A 180 7.23 13.27 19.95
N LYS A 181 7.34 12.07 20.54
CA LYS A 181 8.62 11.46 20.90
C LYS A 181 9.40 11.03 19.66
N TRP A 182 10.63 11.54 19.55
CA TRP A 182 11.59 11.08 18.55
C TRP A 182 12.34 9.84 19.01
N PHE A 183 12.39 8.83 18.14
CA PHE A 183 13.20 7.63 18.33
C PHE A 183 14.44 7.70 17.44
N TYR A 184 15.61 7.51 18.04
CA TYR A 184 16.89 7.47 17.33
C TYR A 184 17.32 6.02 17.19
N ILE A 185 17.05 5.44 16.02
CA ILE A 185 17.36 4.04 15.71
C ILE A 185 18.56 4.03 14.77
N SER A 186 19.71 3.59 15.24
CA SER A 186 20.87 3.33 14.40
C SER A 186 20.80 1.91 13.86
N GLY A 187 20.74 1.75 12.53
CA GLY A 187 20.95 0.43 11.91
C GLY A 187 22.31 -0.13 12.33
N ALA A 188 22.38 -1.42 12.64
CA ALA A 188 23.66 -2.07 12.90
C ALA A 188 24.61 -1.83 11.70
N PRO A 189 25.92 -1.61 11.93
CA PRO A 189 26.85 -1.53 10.81
C PRO A 189 26.75 -2.83 10.02
N THR A 190 26.54 -2.72 8.70
CA THR A 190 26.71 -3.85 7.78
C THR A 190 28.13 -4.36 7.98
N SER A 191 28.25 -5.53 8.62
CA SER A 191 29.52 -6.24 8.79
C SER A 191 29.83 -7.03 7.53
#